data_AF-A0A133UFT6-F1
#
_entry.id   AF-A0A133UFT6-F1
#
_cell.length_a   1.000
_cell.length_b   1.000
_cell.length_c   1.000
_cell.angle_alpha   90.00
_cell.angle_beta   90.00
_cell.angle_gamma   90.00
#
_symmetry.space_group_name_H-M   'P 1'
#
loop_
_entity.id
_entity.type
_entity.pdbx_description
1 polymer ?
#
loop_
_entity_poly.entity_id
_entity_poly.type
_entity_poly.pdbx_seq_one_letter_code
_entity_poly.pdbx_strand_id
1 'polypeptide(L)'
;MRNGRRSTPSRIDRGHVEPTLKEATPGDISMALPGRVVTDLRESLDQLNQIVPGTASNSTLLYAPEIKFYARTIGVGRKMRTNIRNIFVAGDGAGVSRDIINASATGILAARGILEESRR
;
A
#
# COMPACT_ATOMS: atom_id res chain seq x y z
N MET A 1 -14.09 1.15 16.39
CA MET A 1 -12.75 1.09 17.03
C MET A 1 -12.72 1.70 18.42
N ARG A 2 -12.75 3.04 18.62
CA ARG A 2 -12.54 3.67 19.95
C ARG A 2 -13.54 3.24 21.03
N ASN A 3 -14.81 3.16 20.68
CA ASN A 3 -15.89 2.84 21.63
C ASN A 3 -16.28 1.35 21.64
N GLY A 4 -15.47 0.46 21.05
CA GLY A 4 -15.81 -0.97 20.89
C GLY A 4 -17.09 -1.22 20.08
N ARG A 5 -17.53 -0.22 19.29
CA ARG A 5 -18.75 -0.25 18.49
C ARG A 5 -18.41 -0.34 17.01
N ARG A 6 -19.12 -1.23 16.32
CA ARG A 6 -19.09 -1.34 14.85
C ARG A 6 -19.79 -0.15 14.17
N SER A 7 -19.35 0.17 12.97
CA SER A 7 -20.06 1.10 12.08
C SER A 7 -21.33 0.45 11.51
N THR A 8 -22.32 1.27 11.20
CA THR A 8 -23.57 0.90 10.49
C THR A 8 -23.86 1.95 9.43
N PRO A 9 -24.61 1.64 8.35
CA PRO A 9 -24.96 2.63 7.33
C PRO A 9 -25.59 3.89 7.93
N SER A 10 -26.57 3.74 8.83
CA SER A 10 -27.24 4.85 9.52
C SER A 10 -26.34 5.68 10.45
N ARG A 11 -25.19 5.14 10.89
CA ARG A 11 -24.20 5.92 11.67
C ARG A 11 -23.30 6.73 10.78
N ILE A 12 -22.91 6.16 9.63
CA ILE A 12 -22.09 6.84 8.63
C ILE A 12 -22.88 7.99 8.01
N ASP A 13 -24.15 7.77 7.68
CA ASP A 13 -25.05 8.78 7.09
C ASP A 13 -25.29 10.00 8.00
N ARG A 14 -25.22 9.81 9.33
CA ARG A 14 -25.30 10.90 10.31
C ARG A 14 -23.97 11.65 10.52
N GLY A 15 -22.88 11.17 9.91
CA GLY A 15 -21.57 11.81 9.99
C GLY A 15 -21.46 13.02 9.08
N HIS A 16 -20.42 13.83 9.30
CA HIS A 16 -20.13 15.01 8.45
C HIS A 16 -19.28 14.68 7.21
N VAL A 17 -18.88 13.42 7.04
CA VAL A 17 -17.99 12.96 5.97
C VAL A 17 -18.72 12.00 5.06
N GLU A 18 -18.68 12.26 3.76
CA GLU A 18 -19.27 11.37 2.76
C GLU A 18 -18.28 10.25 2.39
N PRO A 19 -18.69 8.96 2.47
CA PRO A 19 -17.85 7.87 1.99
C PRO A 19 -17.64 7.95 0.47
N THR A 20 -16.39 7.98 0.04
CA THR A 20 -15.99 7.88 -1.37
C THR A 20 -16.02 6.45 -1.94
N LEU A 21 -15.77 5.43 -1.12
CA LEU A 21 -15.85 4.01 -1.50
C LEU A 21 -17.23 3.49 -1.15
N LYS A 22 -18.17 3.55 -2.11
CA LYS A 22 -19.60 3.27 -1.88
C LYS A 22 -19.87 1.79 -1.61
N GLU A 23 -18.99 0.92 -2.07
CA GLU A 23 -19.05 -0.53 -1.90
C GLU A 23 -18.51 -0.99 -0.53
N ALA A 24 -17.94 -0.09 0.26
CA ALA A 24 -17.38 -0.42 1.57
C ALA A 24 -18.48 -0.92 2.52
N THR A 25 -18.26 -2.09 3.15
CA THR A 25 -19.18 -2.63 4.15
C THR A 25 -18.89 -2.04 5.53
N PRO A 26 -19.86 -1.40 6.20
CA PRO A 26 -19.66 -0.91 7.57
C PRO A 26 -19.46 -2.05 8.57
N GLY A 27 -18.41 -1.96 9.38
CA GLY A 27 -18.04 -3.03 10.29
C GLY A 27 -17.17 -2.59 11.45
N ASP A 28 -16.52 -3.57 12.08
CA ASP A 28 -15.42 -3.35 13.01
C ASP A 28 -14.12 -3.84 12.38
N ILE A 29 -13.17 -2.94 12.18
CA ILE A 29 -11.87 -3.26 11.58
C ILE A 29 -11.07 -4.25 12.43
N SER A 30 -11.37 -4.38 13.73
CA SER A 30 -10.78 -5.37 14.62
C SER A 30 -11.05 -6.81 14.20
N MET A 31 -12.13 -7.03 13.42
CA MET A 31 -12.46 -8.35 12.85
C MET A 31 -11.65 -8.66 11.59
N ALA A 32 -11.01 -7.66 10.97
CA ALA A 32 -10.34 -7.78 9.68
C ALA A 32 -8.81 -7.61 9.74
N LEU A 33 -8.27 -7.09 10.84
CA LEU A 33 -6.85 -6.81 11.01
C LEU A 33 -6.31 -7.39 12.32
N PRO A 34 -5.01 -7.77 12.39
CA PRO A 34 -4.39 -8.17 13.65
C PRO A 34 -4.51 -7.08 14.72
N GLY A 35 -4.74 -7.49 15.96
CA GLY A 35 -4.93 -6.55 17.07
C GLY A 35 -3.81 -5.52 17.24
N ARG A 36 -2.56 -5.89 16.93
CA ARG A 36 -1.41 -4.96 16.91
C ARG A 36 -1.62 -3.83 15.91
N VAL A 37 -2.00 -4.14 14.67
CA VAL A 37 -2.23 -3.13 13.61
C VAL A 37 -3.36 -2.19 14.02
N VAL A 38 -4.42 -2.71 14.64
CA VAL A 38 -5.56 -1.90 15.10
C VAL A 38 -5.13 -0.95 16.23
N THR A 39 -4.30 -1.43 17.17
CA THR A 39 -3.71 -0.59 18.22
C THR A 39 -2.81 0.49 17.63
N ASP A 40 -1.90 0.12 16.72
CA ASP A 40 -0.98 1.04 16.07
C ASP A 40 -1.75 2.13 15.29
N LEU A 41 -2.82 1.76 14.58
CA LEU A 41 -3.69 2.71 13.86
C LEU A 41 -4.36 3.70 14.83
N ARG A 42 -4.84 3.23 15.98
CA ARG A 42 -5.45 4.09 16.99
C ARG A 42 -4.45 5.09 17.55
N GLU A 43 -3.29 4.61 17.98
CA GLU A 43 -2.23 5.43 18.56
C GLU A 43 -1.67 6.43 17.55
N SER A 44 -1.49 6.01 16.30
CA SER A 44 -1.06 6.87 15.20
C SER A 44 -2.06 7.99 14.93
N LEU A 45 -3.37 7.71 14.96
CA LEU A 45 -4.40 8.73 14.82
C LEU A 45 -4.41 9.71 16.01
N ASP A 46 -4.17 9.23 17.23
CA ASP A 46 -4.06 10.09 18.42
C ASP A 46 -2.85 11.02 18.35
N GLN A 47 -1.69 10.51 17.93
CA GLN A 47 -0.49 11.30 17.71
C GLN A 47 -0.67 12.30 16.58
N LEU A 48 -1.25 11.86 15.45
CA LEU A 48 -1.52 12.73 14.31
C LEU A 48 -2.46 13.88 14.70
N ASN A 49 -3.42 13.63 15.59
CA ASN A 49 -4.35 14.65 16.06
C ASN A 49 -3.69 15.76 16.88
N GLN A 50 -2.53 15.52 17.49
CA GLN A 50 -1.76 16.56 18.18
C GLN A 50 -1.11 17.55 17.20
N ILE A 51 -0.79 17.08 15.98
CA ILE A 51 -0.15 17.87 14.93
C ILE A 51 -1.20 18.49 14.01
N VAL A 52 -2.24 17.72 13.68
CA VAL A 52 -3.34 18.08 12.78
C VAL A 52 -4.67 17.85 13.50
N PRO A 53 -5.18 18.87 14.22
CA PRO A 53 -6.43 18.75 14.97
C PRO A 53 -7.61 18.34 14.09
N GLY A 54 -8.40 17.38 14.56
CA GLY A 54 -9.59 16.88 13.88
C GLY A 54 -9.39 15.54 13.16
N THR A 55 -8.15 15.07 12.99
CA THR A 55 -7.87 13.77 12.37
C THR A 55 -8.41 12.58 13.19
N ALA A 56 -8.49 12.70 14.51
CA ALA A 56 -9.10 11.71 15.40
C ALA A 56 -10.59 11.98 15.72
N SER A 57 -11.30 12.77 14.91
CA SER A 57 -12.72 13.08 15.16
C SER A 57 -13.63 11.84 15.11
N ASN A 58 -14.82 11.94 15.72
CA ASN A 58 -15.84 10.91 15.62
C ASN A 58 -16.42 10.73 14.20
N SER A 59 -16.20 11.71 13.30
CA SER A 59 -16.62 11.65 11.90
C SER A 59 -15.53 11.11 10.97
N THR A 60 -14.31 10.85 11.48
CA THR A 60 -13.23 10.27 10.70
C THR A 60 -13.62 8.87 10.24
N LEU A 61 -13.73 8.69 8.93
CA LEU A 61 -13.97 7.38 8.31
C LEU A 61 -12.65 6.68 8.04
N LEU A 62 -12.57 5.40 8.42
CA LEU A 62 -11.45 4.52 8.13
C LEU A 62 -11.93 3.40 7.21
N TYR A 63 -11.28 3.27 6.05
CA TYR A 63 -11.37 2.06 5.23
C TYR A 63 -10.22 1.11 5.60
N ALA A 64 -10.47 -0.19 5.53
CA ALA A 64 -9.47 -1.25 5.71
C ALA A 64 -10.01 -2.51 5.03
N PRO A 65 -9.22 -3.50 4.59
CA PRO A 65 -7.79 -3.74 4.77
C PRO A 65 -6.97 -3.50 3.49
N GLU A 66 -5.78 -2.92 3.59
CA GLU A 66 -4.76 -3.05 2.53
C GLU A 66 -3.57 -3.81 3.09
N ILE A 67 -3.15 -4.86 2.38
CA ILE A 67 -1.78 -5.33 2.54
C ILE A 67 -1.15 -5.64 1.19
N LYS A 68 0.00 -5.01 0.93
CA LYS A 68 0.94 -5.43 -0.12
C LYS A 68 2.26 -5.85 0.50
N PHE A 69 2.33 -7.13 0.90
CA PHE A 69 3.60 -7.77 1.25
C PHE A 69 4.41 -8.02 -0.04
N TYR A 70 5.51 -7.29 -0.21
CA TYR A 70 6.27 -7.25 -1.47
C TYR A 70 6.91 -8.58 -1.88
N ALA A 71 7.14 -8.69 -3.20
CA ALA A 71 7.79 -9.79 -3.89
C ALA A 71 9.21 -10.04 -3.37
N ARG A 72 9.64 -11.31 -3.39
CA ARG A 72 11.06 -11.66 -3.23
C ARG A 72 11.86 -10.82 -4.23
N THR A 73 12.76 -9.97 -3.74
CA THR A 73 13.66 -9.20 -4.62
C THR A 73 14.50 -10.19 -5.43
N ILE A 74 14.37 -10.13 -6.75
CA ILE A 74 15.18 -10.94 -7.65
C ILE A 74 16.57 -10.33 -7.73
N GLY A 75 17.61 -11.15 -7.53
CA GLY A 75 18.99 -10.72 -7.71
C GLY A 75 19.28 -10.38 -9.17
N VAL A 76 19.67 -9.14 -9.45
CA VAL A 76 19.97 -8.65 -10.80
C VAL A 76 21.30 -7.91 -10.87
N GLY A 77 21.91 -7.91 -12.06
CA GLY A 77 23.09 -7.09 -12.37
C GLY A 77 22.72 -5.65 -12.78
N ARG A 78 23.74 -4.84 -13.13
CA ARG A 78 23.59 -3.40 -13.50
C ARG A 78 22.64 -3.14 -14.67
N LYS A 79 22.40 -4.13 -15.52
CA LYS A 79 21.50 -4.07 -16.68
C LYS A 79 20.21 -4.86 -16.48
N MET A 80 19.83 -5.11 -15.22
CA MET A 80 18.60 -5.81 -14.86
C MET A 80 18.49 -7.27 -15.34
N ARG A 81 19.60 -7.87 -15.76
CA ARG A 81 19.68 -9.30 -16.08
C ARG A 81 19.74 -10.10 -14.79
N THR A 82 18.99 -11.19 -14.75
CA THR A 82 19.05 -12.19 -13.67
C THR A 82 20.34 -13.02 -13.77
N ASN A 83 20.51 -14.01 -12.89
CA ASN A 83 21.55 -15.02 -13.06
C ASN A 83 21.36 -15.91 -14.31
N ILE A 84 20.17 -15.90 -14.92
CA ILE A 84 19.87 -16.62 -16.16
C ILE A 84 20.12 -15.71 -17.36
N ARG A 85 20.78 -16.23 -18.40
CA ARG A 85 21.04 -15.49 -19.65
C ARG A 85 19.74 -15.17 -20.38
N ASN A 86 19.69 -14.05 -21.09
CA ASN A 86 18.49 -13.58 -21.81
C ASN A 86 17.22 -13.40 -20.96
N ILE A 87 17.32 -13.43 -19.62
CA ILE A 87 16.19 -13.15 -18.71
C ILE A 87 16.48 -11.87 -17.95
N PHE A 88 15.62 -10.89 -18.18
CA PHE A 88 15.66 -9.56 -17.58
C PHE A 88 14.38 -9.31 -16.79
N VAL A 89 14.50 -8.63 -15.66
CA VAL A 89 13.35 -8.30 -14.80
C VAL A 89 13.43 -6.83 -14.39
N ALA A 90 12.29 -6.14 -14.33
CA ALA A 90 12.22 -4.73 -14.00
C ALA A 90 10.92 -4.43 -13.24
N GLY A 91 10.84 -3.26 -12.63
CA GLY A 91 9.64 -2.80 -11.94
C GLY A 91 9.39 -3.45 -10.58
N ASP A 92 8.26 -3.06 -9.99
CA ASP A 92 7.91 -3.39 -8.60
C ASP A 92 7.64 -4.89 -8.42
N GLY A 93 7.11 -5.56 -9.46
CA GLY A 93 6.84 -7.00 -9.42
C GLY A 93 8.09 -7.86 -9.24
N ALA A 94 9.25 -7.38 -9.71
CA ALA A 94 10.54 -8.03 -9.51
C ALA A 94 11.21 -7.65 -8.17
N GLY A 95 10.60 -6.72 -7.42
CA GLY A 95 11.12 -6.19 -6.17
C GLY A 95 12.36 -5.31 -6.33
N VAL A 96 12.58 -4.73 -7.53
CA VAL A 96 13.73 -3.87 -7.86
C VAL A 96 13.38 -2.37 -7.94
N SER A 97 12.10 -2.01 -7.79
CA SER A 97 11.62 -0.64 -7.63
C SER A 97 10.46 -0.57 -6.63
N ARG A 98 10.03 0.65 -6.29
CA ARG A 98 8.94 0.93 -5.34
C ARG A 98 8.06 2.12 -5.73
N ASP A 99 8.20 2.58 -6.97
CA ASP A 99 7.50 3.74 -7.50
C ASP A 99 7.58 3.77 -9.02
N ILE A 100 6.73 4.62 -9.61
CA ILE A 100 6.56 4.77 -11.06
C ILE A 100 7.87 5.14 -11.75
N ILE A 101 8.67 6.02 -11.14
CA ILE A 101 9.88 6.56 -11.76
C ILE A 101 10.98 5.49 -11.80
N ASN A 102 11.22 4.83 -10.66
CA ASN A 102 12.19 3.75 -10.55
C ASN A 102 11.78 2.50 -11.35
N ALA A 103 10.48 2.18 -11.42
CA ALA A 103 9.98 1.12 -12.29
C ALA A 103 10.28 1.42 -13.77
N SER A 104 10.08 2.66 -14.20
CA SER A 104 10.41 3.10 -15.55
C SER A 104 11.92 3.05 -15.83
N ALA A 105 12.73 3.54 -14.89
CA ALA A 105 14.18 3.55 -15.02
C ALA A 105 14.77 2.13 -15.14
N THR A 106 14.30 1.18 -14.32
CA THR A 106 14.72 -0.23 -14.41
C THR A 106 14.30 -0.87 -15.74
N GLY A 107 13.13 -0.52 -16.28
CA GLY A 107 12.72 -0.92 -17.63
C GLY A 107 13.69 -0.47 -18.72
N ILE A 108 14.15 0.79 -18.66
CA ILE A 108 15.15 1.31 -19.61
C ILE A 108 16.49 0.56 -19.47
N LEU A 109 16.92 0.26 -18.25
CA LEU A 109 18.15 -0.49 -18.01
C LEU A 109 18.07 -1.92 -18.57
N ALA A 110 16.94 -2.59 -18.37
CA ALA A 110 16.66 -3.91 -18.94
C ALA A 110 16.68 -3.87 -20.47
N ALA A 111 15.98 -2.92 -21.09
CA ALA A 111 15.95 -2.75 -22.54
C ALA A 111 17.35 -2.53 -23.14
N ARG A 112 18.17 -1.69 -22.50
CA ARG A 112 19.57 -1.48 -22.91
C ARG A 112 20.41 -2.75 -22.78
N GLY A 113 20.17 -3.54 -21.73
CA GLY A 113 20.83 -4.84 -21.54
C GLY A 113 20.48 -5.85 -22.64
N ILE A 114 19.19 -5.94 -23.00
CA ILE A 114 18.70 -6.80 -24.08
C ILE A 114 19.37 -6.43 -25.41
N LEU A 115 19.41 -5.13 -25.74
CA LEU A 115 20.05 -4.66 -26.98
C LEU A 115 21.54 -5.00 -27.04
N GLU A 116 22.25 -4.89 -25.92
CA GLU A 116 23.68 -5.23 -25.83
C GLU A 116 23.94 -6.73 -26.01
N GLU A 117 23.12 -7.60 -25.41
CA GLU A 117 23.25 -9.06 -25.51
C GLU A 117 22.83 -9.57 -26.90
N SER A 118 21.81 -8.97 -27.53
CA SER A 118 21.33 -9.34 -28.87
C SER A 118 22.34 -9.09 -30.01
N ARG A 119 23.37 -8.26 -29.76
CA ARG A 119 24.41 -7.91 -30.73
C ARG A 119 25.65 -8.80 -30.63
N ARG A 120 25.67 -9.75 -29.70
CA ARG A 120 26.75 -10.73 -29.52
C ARG A 120 26.36 -12.06 -30.13
#